data_AF-A0A453NIA3-F1
#
_entry.id   AF-A0A453NIA3-F1
#
_cell.length_a   1.000
_cell.length_b   1.000
_cell.length_c   1.000
_cell.angle_alpha   90.00
_cell.angle_beta   90.00
_cell.angle_gamma   90.00
#
_symmetry.space_group_name_H-M   'P 1'
#
loop_
_entity.id
_entity.type
_entity.pdbx_description
1 polymer ?
#
loop_
_entity_poly.entity_id
_entity_poly.type
_entity_poly.pdbx_seq_one_letter_code
_entity_poly.pdbx_strand_id
1 'polypeptide(L)'
;MPSRSLRVAVIGAGAAGLVAARELRREGHAPVVFERTDGVGGTWVYEADADASASPEPLVTQRRSNLDASLRTNLPRECMGFLDFPFVAGPDGDTRRFPGHAEVLRYLQSFARRFDLDGLVRLETEVVRVSRETSGTSWRVRYSRKASGSEKRETDEEVFDAVVICNGHYSQPHFADVAGVDAWPGKQLHSTSYRVPEPFHGQVVVVIGCGPSGTDISRDIAGVAKEVHLASRWSLSATSEKLPGHANMWFHSEAQIDRAQEDGSVVFHDGSRVKADVIMHCTGYILAACIVQMQIQVQLPIPHQRCNRLRGRQLCRSTVQACVPATGCSSTLLHRVAFKGGPFSTVRAAEPLGGRRSVGAIQAPI
;
A
#
# COMPACT_ATOMS: atom_id res chain seq x y z
N MET A 1 -14.79 -12.96 -33.47
CA MET A 1 -13.79 -11.94 -33.84
C MET A 1 -12.82 -11.81 -32.69
N PRO A 2 -11.50 -11.84 -32.89
CA PRO A 2 -10.57 -11.52 -31.81
C PRO A 2 -10.89 -10.12 -31.27
N SER A 3 -10.86 -9.96 -29.94
CA SER A 3 -11.01 -8.65 -29.31
C SER A 3 -9.91 -7.72 -29.84
N ARG A 4 -10.26 -6.45 -30.08
CA ARG A 4 -9.30 -5.43 -30.50
C ARG A 4 -8.19 -5.32 -29.44
N SER A 5 -6.92 -5.37 -29.87
CA SER A 5 -5.80 -5.08 -28.99
C SER A 5 -5.85 -3.62 -28.53
N LEU A 6 -5.65 -3.39 -27.23
CA LEU A 6 -5.69 -2.08 -26.60
C LEU A 6 -4.29 -1.73 -26.11
N ARG A 7 -3.92 -0.46 -26.23
CA ARG A 7 -2.70 0.08 -25.63
C ARG A 7 -3.03 0.59 -24.23
N VAL A 8 -2.44 0.00 -23.21
CA VAL A 8 -2.85 0.24 -21.81
C VAL A 8 -1.68 0.79 -21.00
N ALA A 9 -1.86 1.94 -20.36
CA ALA A 9 -0.87 2.44 -19.40
C ALA A 9 -1.08 1.76 -18.04
N VAL A 10 -0.04 1.20 -17.45
CA VAL A 10 -0.03 0.67 -16.09
C VAL A 10 0.88 1.56 -15.25
N ILE A 11 0.39 2.14 -14.16
CA ILE A 11 1.13 3.10 -13.34
C ILE A 11 1.64 2.41 -12.09
N GLY A 12 2.95 2.12 -12.02
CA GLY A 12 3.64 1.44 -10.94
C GLY A 12 4.03 0.00 -11.31
N ALA A 13 5.27 -0.39 -11.02
CA ALA A 13 5.81 -1.74 -11.21
C ALA A 13 6.02 -2.48 -9.87
N GLY A 14 5.14 -2.21 -8.89
CA GLY A 14 4.95 -3.07 -7.72
C GLY A 14 4.20 -4.35 -8.08
N ALA A 15 3.92 -5.19 -7.07
CA ALA A 15 3.26 -6.48 -7.27
C ALA A 15 1.95 -6.39 -8.09
N ALA A 16 1.10 -5.39 -7.83
CA ALA A 16 -0.15 -5.19 -8.56
C ALA A 16 0.09 -4.85 -10.05
N GLY A 17 1.04 -3.97 -10.35
CA GLY A 17 1.35 -3.56 -11.71
C GLY A 17 1.99 -4.67 -12.54
N LEU A 18 2.88 -5.48 -11.93
CA LEU A 18 3.48 -6.64 -12.59
C LEU A 18 2.41 -7.68 -12.97
N VAL A 19 1.47 -7.98 -12.06
CA VAL A 19 0.35 -8.88 -12.34
C VAL A 19 -0.56 -8.30 -13.43
N ALA A 20 -0.91 -7.02 -13.33
CA ALA A 20 -1.75 -6.36 -14.33
C ALA A 20 -1.12 -6.39 -15.72
N ALA A 21 0.17 -6.05 -15.85
CA ALA A 21 0.89 -6.09 -17.11
C ALA A 21 0.92 -7.49 -17.72
N ARG A 22 1.18 -8.51 -16.89
CA ARG A 22 1.18 -9.91 -17.31
C ARG A 22 -0.18 -10.34 -17.86
N GLU A 23 -1.25 -10.10 -17.12
CA GLU A 23 -2.59 -10.54 -17.53
C GLU A 23 -3.08 -9.76 -18.76
N LEU A 24 -2.82 -8.45 -18.84
CA LEU A 24 -3.11 -7.64 -20.03
C LEU A 24 -2.41 -8.20 -21.28
N ARG A 25 -1.13 -8.55 -21.17
CA ARG A 25 -0.39 -9.14 -22.29
C ARG A 25 -0.92 -10.52 -22.64
N ARG A 26 -1.32 -11.33 -21.65
CA ARG A 26 -1.89 -12.68 -21.88
C ARG A 26 -3.23 -12.63 -22.61
N GLU A 27 -4.02 -11.59 -22.39
CA GLU A 27 -5.28 -11.31 -23.10
C GLU A 27 -5.07 -10.62 -24.47
N GLY A 28 -3.83 -10.42 -24.91
CA GLY A 28 -3.51 -9.86 -26.23
C GLY A 28 -3.52 -8.33 -26.30
N HIS A 29 -3.46 -7.64 -25.16
CA HIS A 29 -3.29 -6.18 -25.09
C HIS A 29 -1.81 -5.79 -25.06
N ALA A 30 -1.52 -4.52 -25.31
CA ALA A 30 -0.18 -3.93 -25.33
C ALA A 30 0.01 -3.00 -24.12
N PRO A 31 0.35 -3.53 -22.93
CA PRO A 31 0.61 -2.73 -21.75
C PRO A 31 1.96 -2.00 -21.83
N VAL A 32 2.01 -0.80 -21.26
CA VAL A 32 3.23 -0.04 -20.98
C VAL A 32 3.21 0.29 -19.50
N VAL A 33 4.21 -0.17 -18.76
CA VAL A 33 4.30 0.06 -17.32
C VAL A 33 5.22 1.24 -17.06
N PHE A 34 4.76 2.20 -16.27
CA PHE A 34 5.54 3.36 -15.84
C PHE A 34 5.94 3.18 -14.38
N GLU A 35 7.24 3.20 -14.09
CA GLU A 35 7.79 3.05 -12.75
C GLU A 35 8.72 4.21 -12.44
N ARG A 36 8.49 4.88 -11.30
CA ARG A 36 9.25 6.09 -10.93
C ARG A 36 10.68 5.77 -10.49
N THR A 37 10.90 4.56 -9.99
CA THR A 37 12.19 4.08 -9.46
C THR A 37 13.02 3.41 -10.55
N ASP A 38 14.27 3.09 -10.22
CA ASP A 38 15.24 2.41 -11.08
C ASP A 38 15.07 0.88 -11.10
N GLY A 39 14.03 0.34 -10.46
CA GLY A 39 13.79 -1.10 -10.42
C GLY A 39 12.33 -1.47 -10.18
N VAL A 40 11.99 -2.73 -10.49
CA VAL A 40 10.69 -3.31 -10.15
C VAL A 40 10.64 -3.76 -8.71
N GLY A 41 9.43 -3.76 -8.11
CA GLY A 41 9.22 -4.21 -6.73
C GLY A 41 8.32 -3.28 -5.92
N GLY A 42 8.22 -2.01 -6.32
CA GLY A 42 7.42 -1.00 -5.63
C GLY A 42 7.85 -0.86 -4.17
N THR A 43 6.93 -1.00 -3.22
CA THR A 43 7.23 -0.83 -1.79
C THR A 43 8.31 -1.79 -1.26
N TRP A 44 8.60 -2.89 -1.97
CA TRP A 44 9.59 -3.89 -1.53
C TRP A 44 11.04 -3.51 -1.84
N VAL A 45 11.26 -2.41 -2.56
CA VAL A 45 12.58 -1.82 -2.77
C VAL A 45 12.96 -1.11 -1.47
N TYR A 46 14.01 -1.57 -0.80
CA TYR A 46 14.52 -0.91 0.40
C TYR A 46 15.56 0.13 0.00
N GLU A 47 15.39 1.35 0.50
CA GLU A 47 16.34 2.43 0.36
C GLU A 47 16.91 2.72 1.75
N ALA A 48 18.17 2.34 1.96
CA ALA A 48 18.93 2.83 3.11
C ALA A 48 18.99 4.36 3.01
N ASP A 49 19.00 5.04 4.15
CA ASP A 49 19.29 6.47 4.16
C ASP A 49 20.68 6.69 3.55
N ALA A 50 20.74 7.26 2.34
CA ALA A 50 21.92 8.00 1.94
C ALA A 50 22.06 9.16 2.93
N ASP A 51 23.26 9.37 3.47
CA ASP A 51 23.56 10.35 4.52
C ASP A 51 22.68 11.60 4.40
N ALA A 52 21.89 11.86 5.44
CA ALA A 52 20.94 12.99 5.53
C ALA A 52 21.61 14.38 5.37
N SER A 53 22.92 14.43 5.12
CA SER A 53 23.72 15.60 4.81
C SER A 53 23.60 16.11 3.36
N ALA A 54 22.94 15.40 2.44
CA ALA A 54 23.00 15.72 1.02
C ALA A 54 21.84 16.58 0.46
N SER A 55 20.76 16.88 1.19
CA SER A 55 19.65 17.68 0.63
C SER A 55 18.84 18.46 1.67
N PRO A 56 18.58 19.77 1.45
CA PRO A 56 17.81 20.64 2.36
C PRO A 56 16.28 20.57 2.17
N GLU A 57 15.77 19.74 1.24
CA GLU A 57 14.33 19.57 1.00
C GLU A 57 13.70 18.58 2.01
N PRO A 58 12.41 18.73 2.38
CA PRO A 58 11.76 17.82 3.32
C PRO A 58 11.76 16.38 2.75
N LEU A 59 12.52 15.48 3.39
CA LEU A 59 12.71 14.07 3.00
C LEU A 59 11.40 13.31 2.70
N VAL A 60 10.26 13.75 3.24
CA VAL A 60 8.95 13.11 3.06
C VAL A 60 8.47 13.10 1.60
N THR A 61 8.85 14.07 0.77
CA THR A 61 8.41 14.16 -0.64
C THR A 61 9.30 13.41 -1.63
N GLN A 62 10.51 13.01 -1.23
CA GLN A 62 11.48 12.35 -2.13
C GLN A 62 11.62 10.84 -1.92
N ARG A 63 11.19 10.30 -0.77
CA ARG A 63 11.41 8.89 -0.45
C ARG A 63 10.46 7.95 -1.18
N ARG A 64 11.01 6.84 -1.69
CA ARG A 64 10.27 5.87 -2.52
C ARG A 64 9.80 4.64 -1.74
N SER A 65 10.30 4.42 -0.51
CA SER A 65 9.99 3.26 0.33
C SER A 65 9.76 3.62 1.79
N ASN A 66 8.88 2.84 2.44
CA ASN A 66 8.61 2.93 3.89
C ASN A 66 9.09 1.68 4.65
N LEU A 67 9.95 0.87 4.02
CA LEU A 67 10.49 -0.32 4.67
C LEU A 67 11.61 0.03 5.64
N ASP A 68 11.64 -0.71 6.74
CA ASP A 68 12.78 -0.82 7.64
C ASP A 68 13.65 -2.05 7.32
N ALA A 69 14.91 -2.02 7.78
CA ALA A 69 15.92 -3.03 7.44
C ALA A 69 15.63 -4.39 8.06
N SER A 70 14.98 -4.39 9.23
CA SER A 70 14.61 -5.59 9.98
C SER A 70 13.27 -6.18 9.50
N LEU A 71 12.57 -5.51 8.59
CA LEU A 71 11.21 -5.86 8.19
C LEU A 71 11.13 -7.29 7.66
N ARG A 72 10.24 -8.05 8.30
CA ARG A 72 9.79 -9.36 7.85
C ARG A 72 8.34 -9.31 7.45
N THR A 73 7.93 -10.22 6.59
CA THR A 73 6.53 -10.31 6.18
C THR A 73 5.67 -10.62 7.41
N ASN A 74 4.57 -9.89 7.56
CA ASN A 74 3.55 -10.18 8.57
C ASN A 74 2.62 -11.33 8.15
N LEU A 75 2.74 -11.79 6.90
CA LEU A 75 2.03 -12.93 6.35
C LEU A 75 3.00 -14.05 5.98
N PRO A 76 2.56 -15.32 6.08
CA PRO A 76 3.39 -16.44 5.69
C PRO A 76 3.55 -16.43 4.17
N ARG A 77 4.75 -16.78 3.68
CA ARG A 77 5.10 -16.71 2.24
C ARG A 77 4.10 -17.44 1.34
N GLU A 78 3.51 -18.53 1.82
CA GLU A 78 2.55 -19.34 1.07
C GLU A 78 1.29 -18.55 0.70
N CYS A 79 0.92 -17.57 1.52
CA CYS A 79 -0.21 -16.68 1.25
C CYS A 79 0.15 -15.54 0.30
N MET A 80 1.42 -15.22 0.12
CA MET A 80 1.88 -14.06 -0.67
C MET A 80 2.22 -14.42 -2.12
N GLY A 81 2.34 -15.72 -2.44
CA GLY A 81 2.64 -16.21 -3.78
C GLY A 81 1.50 -15.99 -4.78
N PHE A 82 1.85 -15.91 -6.06
CA PHE A 82 0.88 -15.93 -7.15
C PHE A 82 0.53 -17.37 -7.48
N LEU A 83 -0.70 -17.61 -7.94
CA LEU A 83 -1.24 -18.96 -8.11
C LEU A 83 -0.37 -19.87 -9.01
N ASP A 84 0.17 -19.30 -10.08
CA ASP A 84 1.01 -19.98 -11.07
C ASP A 84 2.48 -19.57 -10.99
N PHE A 85 2.85 -18.87 -9.92
CA PHE A 85 4.22 -18.56 -9.56
C PHE A 85 4.32 -18.55 -8.02
N PRO A 86 4.33 -19.71 -7.37
CA PRO A 86 4.27 -19.81 -5.92
C PRO A 86 5.52 -19.22 -5.27
N PHE A 87 5.34 -18.59 -4.10
CA PHE A 87 6.44 -18.01 -3.34
C PHE A 87 7.11 -19.07 -2.45
N VAL A 88 8.08 -19.77 -3.04
CA VAL A 88 8.83 -20.86 -2.40
C VAL A 88 10.23 -20.39 -1.98
N ALA A 89 10.81 -21.03 -0.96
CA ALA A 89 12.20 -20.78 -0.58
C ALA A 89 13.15 -21.26 -1.67
N GLY A 90 14.03 -20.37 -2.12
CA GLY A 90 15.17 -20.75 -2.95
C GLY A 90 16.30 -21.37 -2.10
N PRO A 91 17.23 -22.11 -2.71
CA PRO A 91 18.37 -22.71 -2.01
C PRO A 91 19.26 -21.67 -1.33
N ASP A 92 19.45 -20.51 -1.95
CA ASP A 92 20.24 -19.38 -1.44
C ASP A 92 19.36 -18.26 -0.85
N GLY A 93 18.09 -18.55 -0.61
CA GLY A 93 17.10 -17.58 -0.15
C GLY A 93 16.87 -17.63 1.35
N ASP A 94 16.13 -16.64 1.84
CA ASP A 94 15.55 -16.72 3.17
C ASP A 94 14.60 -17.94 3.21
N THR A 95 14.84 -18.88 4.12
CA THR A 95 14.04 -20.11 4.26
C THR A 95 12.90 -19.96 5.29
N ARG A 96 12.84 -18.84 6.01
CA ARG A 96 11.87 -18.62 7.09
C ARG A 96 10.46 -18.50 6.53
N ARG A 97 9.45 -19.07 7.18
CA ARG A 97 8.04 -18.94 6.74
C ARG A 97 7.57 -17.48 6.58
N PHE A 98 8.14 -16.58 7.39
CA PHE A 98 7.96 -15.12 7.33
C PHE A 98 9.30 -14.49 6.94
N PRO A 99 9.64 -14.41 5.64
CA PRO A 99 10.95 -13.91 5.23
C PRO A 99 11.13 -12.41 5.40
N GLY A 100 12.37 -11.93 5.26
CA GLY A 100 12.70 -10.52 5.16
C GLY A 100 12.20 -9.88 3.85
N HIS A 101 12.06 -8.56 3.84
CA HIS A 101 11.59 -7.79 2.68
C HIS A 101 12.40 -8.05 1.39
N ALA A 102 13.72 -8.28 1.51
CA ALA A 102 14.60 -8.56 0.39
C ALA A 102 14.20 -9.85 -0.37
N GLU A 103 13.70 -10.86 0.35
CA GLU A 103 13.20 -12.10 -0.27
C GLU A 103 11.99 -11.82 -1.18
N VAL A 104 11.08 -10.96 -0.72
CA VAL A 104 9.89 -10.58 -1.48
C VAL A 104 10.27 -9.79 -2.72
N LEU A 105 11.25 -8.89 -2.62
CA LEU A 105 11.79 -8.17 -3.76
C LEU A 105 12.37 -9.14 -4.80
N ARG A 106 13.22 -10.09 -4.37
CA ARG A 106 13.79 -11.11 -5.27
C ARG A 106 12.70 -11.95 -5.94
N TYR A 107 11.63 -12.29 -5.21
CA TYR A 107 10.48 -13.00 -5.74
C TYR A 107 9.76 -12.18 -6.84
N LEU A 108 9.47 -10.90 -6.62
CA LEU A 108 8.82 -10.03 -7.60
C LEU A 108 9.69 -9.79 -8.84
N GLN A 109 10.99 -9.59 -8.66
CA GLN A 109 11.94 -9.48 -9.77
C GLN A 109 12.03 -10.79 -10.57
N SER A 110 11.98 -11.94 -9.89
CA SER A 110 11.98 -13.25 -10.56
C SER A 110 10.69 -13.50 -11.32
N PHE A 111 9.55 -13.03 -10.81
CA PHE A 111 8.28 -13.02 -11.53
C PHE A 111 8.36 -12.16 -12.80
N ALA A 112 8.90 -10.94 -12.70
CA ALA A 112 9.08 -10.04 -13.84
C ALA A 112 9.93 -10.69 -14.95
N ARG A 113 11.09 -11.26 -14.60
CA ARG A 113 11.96 -11.98 -15.53
C ARG A 113 11.31 -13.23 -16.11
N ARG A 114 10.67 -14.07 -15.27
CA ARG A 114 10.06 -15.34 -15.70
C ARG A 114 8.98 -15.14 -16.76
N PHE A 115 8.27 -14.02 -16.68
CA PHE A 115 7.24 -13.63 -17.61
C PHE A 115 7.69 -12.50 -18.53
N ASP A 116 8.99 -12.24 -18.71
CA ASP A 116 9.50 -11.26 -19.69
C ASP A 116 8.78 -9.90 -19.62
N LEU A 117 8.53 -9.40 -18.41
CA LEU A 117 7.81 -8.15 -18.19
C LEU A 117 8.75 -6.95 -18.21
N ASP A 118 10.06 -7.16 -18.04
CA ASP A 118 11.05 -6.09 -17.96
C ASP A 118 11.03 -5.20 -19.21
N GLY A 119 10.84 -5.78 -20.40
CA GLY A 119 10.70 -5.04 -21.66
C GLY A 119 9.43 -4.17 -21.77
N LEU A 120 8.47 -4.34 -20.87
CA LEU A 120 7.24 -3.53 -20.79
C LEU A 120 7.38 -2.37 -19.80
N VAL A 121 8.40 -2.41 -18.93
CA VAL A 121 8.58 -1.45 -17.84
C VAL A 121 9.52 -0.33 -18.26
N ARG A 122 9.03 0.90 -18.14
CA ARG A 122 9.81 2.13 -18.25
C ARG A 122 10.16 2.61 -16.84
N LEU A 123 11.37 2.27 -16.42
CA LEU A 123 11.96 2.70 -15.17
C LEU A 123 12.30 4.20 -15.20
N GLU A 124 12.55 4.78 -14.04
CA GLU A 124 12.85 6.20 -13.84
C GLU A 124 11.86 7.15 -14.56
N THR A 125 10.61 6.69 -14.72
CA THR A 125 9.55 7.36 -15.47
C THR A 125 8.32 7.56 -14.59
N GLU A 126 8.17 8.77 -14.07
CA GLU A 126 7.12 9.14 -13.13
C GLU A 126 5.91 9.72 -13.84
N VAL A 127 4.74 9.08 -13.72
CA VAL A 127 3.48 9.67 -14.22
C VAL A 127 3.06 10.81 -13.31
N VAL A 128 3.00 12.02 -13.88
CA VAL A 128 2.64 13.25 -13.15
C VAL A 128 1.17 13.62 -13.33
N ARG A 129 0.53 13.17 -14.43
CA ARG A 129 -0.89 13.45 -14.67
C ARG A 129 -1.52 12.45 -15.63
N VAL A 130 -2.75 12.07 -15.32
CA VAL A 130 -3.65 11.32 -16.21
C VAL A 130 -4.89 12.17 -16.44
N SER A 131 -5.30 12.32 -17.70
CA SER A 131 -6.53 13.02 -18.06
C SER A 131 -7.23 12.33 -19.22
N ARG A 132 -8.56 12.35 -19.21
CA ARG A 132 -9.36 11.86 -20.34
C ARG A 132 -9.30 12.86 -21.49
N GLU A 133 -9.20 12.38 -22.72
CA GLU A 133 -9.28 13.23 -23.90
C GLU A 133 -10.69 13.81 -24.10
N THR A 134 -10.77 15.08 -24.48
CA THR A 134 -12.04 15.82 -24.64
C THR A 134 -12.94 15.23 -25.73
N SER A 135 -12.35 14.66 -26.78
CA SER A 135 -13.06 14.19 -27.98
C SER A 135 -13.18 12.67 -28.09
N GLY A 136 -12.76 11.90 -27.07
CA GLY A 136 -12.63 10.44 -27.18
C GLY A 136 -12.83 9.63 -25.90
N THR A 137 -12.62 8.32 -26.03
CA THR A 137 -12.59 7.35 -24.92
C THR A 137 -11.18 7.07 -24.41
N SER A 138 -10.17 7.73 -24.97
CA SER A 138 -8.76 7.54 -24.66
C SER A 138 -8.29 8.44 -23.50
N TRP A 139 -7.11 8.12 -22.99
CA TRP A 139 -6.47 8.75 -21.87
C TRP A 139 -5.11 9.32 -22.28
N ARG A 140 -4.87 10.57 -21.92
CA ARG A 140 -3.57 11.22 -22.02
C ARG A 140 -2.82 11.02 -20.72
N VAL A 141 -1.63 10.45 -20.82
CA VAL A 141 -0.72 10.20 -19.69
C VAL A 141 0.50 11.08 -19.88
N ARG A 142 0.68 12.05 -18.98
CA ARG A 142 1.88 12.89 -18.89
C ARG A 142 2.83 12.31 -17.86
N TYR A 143 4.08 12.16 -18.23
CA TYR A 143 5.10 11.58 -17.38
C TYR A 143 6.42 12.33 -17.50
N SER A 144 7.24 12.21 -16.45
CA SER A 144 8.55 12.81 -16.36
C SER A 144 9.62 11.72 -16.32
N ARG A 145 10.66 11.85 -17.13
CA ARG A 145 11.76 10.88 -17.21
C ARG A 145 13.11 11.58 -17.11
N LYS A 146 14.13 10.88 -16.61
CA LYS A 146 15.50 11.40 -16.59
C LYS A 146 16.05 11.44 -18.02
N ALA A 147 16.53 12.61 -18.47
CA ALA A 147 17.14 12.74 -19.79
C ALA A 147 18.50 12.02 -19.80
N SER A 148 18.82 11.34 -20.91
CA SER A 148 20.06 10.57 -21.05
C SER A 148 21.28 11.45 -20.75
N GLY A 149 22.07 11.06 -19.74
CA GLY A 149 23.31 11.76 -19.37
C GLY A 149 23.13 13.11 -18.67
N SER A 150 21.93 13.45 -18.16
CA SER A 150 21.73 14.67 -17.36
C SER A 150 20.84 14.45 -16.14
N GLU A 151 20.97 15.32 -15.14
CA GLU A 151 20.03 15.35 -14.00
C GLU A 151 18.70 16.04 -14.34
N LYS A 152 18.58 16.64 -15.52
CA LYS A 152 17.34 17.28 -15.94
C LYS A 152 16.29 16.23 -16.27
N ARG A 153 15.09 16.47 -15.79
CA ARG A 153 13.90 15.68 -16.11
C ARG A 153 13.16 16.28 -17.29
N GLU A 154 12.95 15.47 -18.32
CA GLU A 154 12.09 15.80 -19.47
C GLU A 154 10.65 15.41 -19.14
N THR A 155 9.70 16.13 -19.72
CA THR A 155 8.27 15.81 -19.61
C THR A 155 7.74 15.44 -20.98
N ASP A 156 7.14 14.26 -21.06
CA ASP A 156 6.55 13.70 -22.27
C ASP A 156 5.08 13.35 -22.04
N GLU A 157 4.35 13.13 -23.14
CA GLU A 157 2.95 12.72 -23.13
C GLU A 157 2.67 11.63 -24.14
N GLU A 158 1.83 10.67 -23.75
CA GLU A 158 1.35 9.63 -24.65
C GLU A 158 -0.14 9.37 -24.44
N VAL A 159 -0.81 8.89 -25.49
CA VAL A 159 -2.22 8.51 -25.46
C VAL A 159 -2.35 6.99 -25.37
N PHE A 160 -3.30 6.56 -24.54
CA PHE A 160 -3.62 5.16 -24.26
C PHE A 160 -5.12 4.93 -24.35
N ASP A 161 -5.53 3.72 -24.71
CA ASP A 161 -6.95 3.33 -24.76
C ASP A 161 -7.52 3.14 -23.34
N ALA A 162 -6.68 2.74 -22.38
CA ALA A 162 -7.04 2.54 -20.98
C ALA A 162 -5.85 2.81 -20.04
N VAL A 163 -6.17 3.02 -18.76
CA VAL A 163 -5.18 3.23 -17.69
C VAL A 163 -5.52 2.32 -16.51
N VAL A 164 -4.51 1.65 -15.97
CA VAL A 164 -4.56 0.87 -14.74
C VAL A 164 -3.66 1.53 -13.71
N ILE A 165 -4.22 1.91 -12.55
CA ILE A 165 -3.47 2.59 -11.49
C ILE A 165 -3.01 1.58 -10.45
N CYS A 166 -1.70 1.46 -10.27
CA CYS A 166 -1.02 0.54 -9.35
C CYS A 166 0.08 1.24 -8.53
N ASN A 167 -0.11 2.54 -8.22
CA ASN A 167 0.88 3.42 -7.60
C ASN A 167 1.01 3.29 -6.07
N GLY A 168 0.18 2.43 -5.45
CA GLY A 168 0.14 2.22 -4.01
C GLY A 168 -0.59 3.33 -3.24
N HIS A 169 -0.89 3.07 -1.97
CA HIS A 169 -1.65 3.96 -1.09
C HIS A 169 -0.97 4.22 0.27
N TYR A 170 0.26 3.73 0.45
CA TYR A 170 1.07 3.94 1.64
C TYR A 170 2.15 4.98 1.37
N SER A 171 1.78 6.23 1.08
CA SER A 171 2.78 7.27 0.82
C SER A 171 2.59 8.53 1.65
N GLN A 172 1.33 8.89 1.94
CA GLN A 172 1.03 10.08 2.73
C GLN A 172 0.84 9.67 4.20
N PRO A 173 1.76 10.02 5.12
CA PRO A 173 1.63 9.66 6.53
C PRO A 173 0.42 10.37 7.15
N HIS A 174 -0.25 9.68 8.06
CA HIS A 174 -1.32 10.26 8.87
C HIS A 174 -0.81 10.43 10.30
N PHE A 175 -0.60 11.66 10.76
CA PHE A 175 -0.21 11.94 12.15
C PHE A 175 -1.46 12.04 13.03
N ALA A 176 -1.37 11.52 14.27
CA ALA A 176 -2.43 11.74 15.25
C ALA A 176 -2.30 13.12 15.87
N ASP A 177 -3.43 13.78 16.10
CA ASP A 177 -3.49 15.00 16.89
C ASP A 177 -3.22 14.66 18.35
N VAL A 178 -2.18 15.27 18.93
CA VAL A 178 -1.80 15.12 20.33
C VAL A 178 -1.83 16.49 20.99
N ALA A 179 -2.71 16.68 21.97
CA ALA A 179 -2.83 17.97 22.66
C ALA A 179 -1.53 18.34 23.38
N GLY A 180 -1.09 19.59 23.26
CA GLY A 180 0.13 20.09 23.92
C GLY A 180 1.45 19.62 23.29
N VAL A 181 1.40 18.89 22.18
CA VAL A 181 2.61 18.33 21.55
C VAL A 181 3.54 19.40 20.96
N ASP A 182 3.02 20.57 20.60
CA ASP A 182 3.81 21.69 20.07
C ASP A 182 4.79 22.26 21.11
N ALA A 183 4.46 22.13 22.40
CA ALA A 183 5.29 22.59 23.52
C ALA A 183 6.09 21.43 24.17
N TRP A 184 5.86 20.19 23.73
CA TRP A 184 6.55 19.02 24.26
C TRP A 184 7.98 18.93 23.68
N PRO A 185 9.02 18.76 24.50
CA PRO A 185 10.42 18.87 24.06
C PRO A 185 10.94 17.66 23.27
N GLY A 186 10.18 16.57 23.20
CA GLY A 186 10.60 15.33 22.54
C GLY A 186 10.43 15.34 21.02
N LYS A 187 10.84 14.24 20.38
CA LYS A 187 10.80 14.11 18.92
C LYS A 187 9.52 13.41 18.47
N GLN A 188 8.89 13.94 17.42
CA GLN A 188 7.82 13.23 16.72
C GLN A 188 8.35 12.57 15.45
N LEU A 189 8.02 11.30 15.26
CA LEU A 189 8.34 10.51 14.07
C LEU A 189 7.10 9.80 13.58
N HIS A 190 6.99 9.54 12.28
CA HIS A 190 6.00 8.61 11.75
C HIS A 190 6.69 7.33 11.31
N SER A 191 5.98 6.21 11.33
CA SER A 191 6.47 4.88 10.91
C SER A 191 7.14 4.86 9.53
N THR A 192 6.75 5.76 8.62
CA THR A 192 7.38 5.97 7.31
C THR A 192 8.85 6.39 7.38
N SER A 193 9.26 7.01 8.49
CA SER A 193 10.63 7.46 8.74
C SER A 193 11.45 6.45 9.54
N TYR A 194 10.84 5.37 10.03
CA TYR A 194 11.55 4.31 10.73
C TYR A 194 12.40 3.50 9.74
N ARG A 195 13.62 3.13 10.15
CA ARG A 195 14.55 2.37 9.29
C ARG A 195 15.29 1.28 10.05
N VAL A 196 15.82 1.63 11.20
CA VAL A 196 16.64 0.76 12.03
C VAL A 196 16.43 1.13 13.50
N PRO A 197 16.62 0.20 14.44
CA PRO A 197 16.32 0.45 15.85
C PRO A 197 17.40 1.28 16.58
N GLU A 198 18.66 1.27 16.14
CA GLU A 198 19.81 1.84 16.86
C GLU A 198 19.64 3.30 17.30
N PRO A 199 19.01 4.21 16.51
CA PRO A 199 18.74 5.59 16.93
C PRO A 199 17.86 5.73 18.16
N PHE A 200 17.19 4.66 18.61
CA PHE A 200 16.33 4.64 19.80
C PHE A 200 17.02 4.07 21.03
N HIS A 201 18.32 3.77 20.95
CA HIS A 201 19.07 3.18 22.07
C HIS A 201 18.96 4.02 23.35
N GLY A 202 18.53 3.39 24.45
CA GLY A 202 18.41 4.04 25.75
C GLY A 202 17.27 5.07 25.88
N GLN A 203 16.42 5.24 24.86
CA GLN A 203 15.29 6.17 24.89
C GLN A 203 14.00 5.52 25.40
N VAL A 204 13.08 6.33 25.88
CA VAL A 204 11.68 5.97 26.16
C VAL A 204 10.84 6.38 24.96
N VAL A 205 10.22 5.40 24.30
CA VAL A 205 9.45 5.60 23.06
C VAL A 205 7.97 5.30 23.28
N VAL A 206 7.11 6.25 22.96
CA VAL A 206 5.66 6.06 22.91
C VAL A 206 5.23 5.81 21.47
N VAL A 207 4.61 4.67 21.21
CA VAL A 207 4.13 4.26 19.87
C VAL A 207 2.61 4.41 19.82
N ILE A 208 2.10 5.21 18.89
CA ILE A 208 0.66 5.41 18.68
C ILE A 208 0.16 4.45 17.61
N GLY A 209 -0.76 3.55 17.98
CA GLY A 209 -1.43 2.61 17.08
C GLY A 209 -0.84 1.20 17.15
N CYS A 210 -1.71 0.20 17.23
CA CYS A 210 -1.35 -1.22 17.35
C CYS A 210 -1.60 -2.03 16.06
N GLY A 211 -1.58 -1.38 14.90
CA GLY A 211 -1.63 -2.06 13.60
C GLY A 211 -0.33 -2.80 13.28
N PRO A 212 -0.13 -3.27 12.03
CA PRO A 212 1.11 -3.95 11.62
C PRO A 212 2.37 -3.12 11.93
N SER A 213 2.42 -1.86 11.50
CA SER A 213 3.57 -1.00 11.76
C SER A 213 3.86 -0.80 13.25
N GLY A 214 2.83 -0.52 14.06
CA GLY A 214 3.03 -0.31 15.51
C GLY A 214 3.48 -1.58 16.22
N THR A 215 2.95 -2.72 15.83
CA THR A 215 3.32 -4.02 16.40
C THR A 215 4.76 -4.40 16.05
N ASP A 216 5.16 -4.25 14.79
CA ASP A 216 6.49 -4.66 14.33
C ASP A 216 7.57 -3.68 14.81
N ILE A 217 7.36 -2.37 14.63
CA ILE A 217 8.32 -1.33 15.03
C ILE A 217 8.53 -1.33 16.55
N SER A 218 7.46 -1.48 17.34
CA SER A 218 7.60 -1.48 18.81
C SER A 218 8.46 -2.64 19.31
N ARG A 219 8.33 -3.83 18.70
CA ARG A 219 9.14 -5.00 19.03
C ARG A 219 10.60 -4.85 18.61
N ASP A 220 10.83 -4.25 17.45
CA ASP A 220 12.18 -4.03 16.93
C ASP A 220 12.93 -2.99 17.79
N ILE A 221 12.28 -1.85 18.08
CA ILE A 221 12.81 -0.80 18.97
C ILE A 221 13.06 -1.33 20.39
N ALA A 222 12.21 -2.22 20.90
CA ALA A 222 12.37 -2.80 22.24
C ALA A 222 13.70 -3.57 22.41
N GLY A 223 14.37 -3.97 21.32
CA GLY A 223 15.70 -4.57 21.37
C GLY A 223 16.81 -3.62 21.87
N VAL A 224 16.61 -2.30 21.77
CA VAL A 224 17.63 -1.29 22.12
C VAL A 224 17.12 -0.16 23.00
N ALA A 225 15.82 0.13 22.99
CA ALA A 225 15.21 1.20 23.77
C ALA A 225 15.19 0.87 25.26
N LYS A 226 15.19 1.92 26.09
CA LYS A 226 15.03 1.79 27.54
C LYS A 226 13.61 1.29 27.86
N GLU A 227 12.60 1.92 27.27
CA GLU A 227 11.19 1.56 27.46
C GLU A 227 10.38 1.82 26.18
N VAL A 228 9.40 0.96 25.89
CA VAL A 228 8.47 1.14 24.76
C VAL A 228 7.03 1.05 25.24
N HIS A 229 6.25 2.09 24.98
CA HIS A 229 4.85 2.20 25.38
C HIS A 229 3.94 2.18 24.15
N LEU A 230 3.26 1.07 23.90
CA LEU A 230 2.36 0.89 22.78
C LEU A 230 0.93 1.30 23.17
N ALA A 231 0.43 2.39 22.57
CA ALA A 231 -0.90 2.94 22.82
C ALA A 231 -1.90 2.49 21.74
N SER A 232 -3.01 1.87 22.17
CA SER A 232 -4.08 1.39 21.28
C SER A 232 -5.41 2.09 21.54
N ARG A 233 -6.18 2.28 20.46
CA ARG A 233 -7.58 2.78 20.47
C ARG A 233 -8.63 1.66 20.51
N TRP A 234 -8.21 0.40 20.64
CA TRP A 234 -9.11 -0.74 20.48
C TRP A 234 -8.85 -1.79 21.56
N SER A 235 -9.70 -1.81 22.60
CA SER A 235 -9.87 -2.92 23.55
C SER A 235 -11.09 -2.71 24.45
N LEU A 236 -11.71 -3.78 24.96
CA LEU A 236 -12.93 -3.70 25.79
C LEU A 236 -12.67 -3.36 27.28
N SER A 237 -11.43 -3.04 27.67
CA SER A 237 -11.06 -2.63 29.04
C SER A 237 -9.77 -1.81 29.00
N ALA A 238 -9.70 -0.73 29.81
CA ALA A 238 -8.53 0.14 29.93
C ALA A 238 -7.57 -0.41 30.99
N THR A 239 -6.49 -1.04 30.54
CA THR A 239 -5.39 -1.52 31.38
C THR A 239 -4.04 -1.13 30.79
N SER A 240 -3.13 -0.74 31.67
CA SER A 240 -1.70 -0.61 31.39
C SER A 240 -1.01 -1.86 31.89
N GLU A 241 -0.53 -2.69 30.97
CA GLU A 241 0.04 -4.00 31.29
C GLU A 241 1.38 -4.19 30.59
N LYS A 242 2.30 -4.88 31.27
CA LYS A 242 3.57 -5.25 30.67
C LYS A 242 3.33 -6.34 29.61
N LEU A 243 3.84 -6.15 28.40
CA LEU A 243 3.65 -7.12 27.33
C LEU A 243 4.40 -8.42 27.63
N PRO A 244 3.72 -9.58 27.63
CA PRO A 244 4.38 -10.87 27.85
C PRO A 244 5.49 -11.11 26.82
N GLY A 245 6.65 -11.58 27.28
CA GLY A 245 7.81 -11.86 26.43
C GLY A 245 8.78 -10.68 26.25
N HIS A 246 8.46 -9.49 26.78
CA HIS A 246 9.33 -8.31 26.72
C HIS A 246 9.56 -7.69 28.10
N ALA A 247 10.82 -7.42 28.43
CA ALA A 247 11.19 -6.86 29.74
C ALA A 247 10.93 -5.34 29.86
N ASN A 248 10.77 -4.66 28.74
CA ASN A 248 10.73 -3.20 28.60
C ASN A 248 9.61 -2.72 27.66
N MET A 249 8.52 -3.47 27.56
CA MET A 249 7.35 -3.07 26.77
C MET A 249 6.09 -3.01 27.61
N TRP A 250 5.33 -1.93 27.43
CA TRP A 250 4.04 -1.68 28.07
C TRP A 250 2.98 -1.50 27.01
N PHE A 251 1.83 -2.12 27.21
CA PHE A 251 0.65 -1.93 26.40
C PHE A 251 -0.36 -1.11 27.16
N HIS A 252 -0.79 -0.02 26.53
CA HIS A 252 -1.79 0.90 27.07
C HIS A 252 -3.06 0.75 26.23
N SER A 253 -4.03 0.03 26.77
CA SER A 253 -5.31 -0.24 26.11
C SER A 253 -6.33 0.86 26.42
N GLU A 254 -7.07 1.33 25.40
CA GLU A 254 -7.95 2.53 25.44
C GLU A 254 -7.28 3.84 25.91
N ALA A 255 -5.99 3.78 26.25
CA ALA A 255 -5.17 4.90 26.62
C ALA A 255 -4.61 5.55 25.34
N GLN A 256 -5.48 6.26 24.62
CA GLN A 256 -4.98 7.33 23.75
C GLN A 256 -4.13 8.28 24.59
N ILE A 257 -3.12 8.84 23.95
CA ILE A 257 -2.41 9.97 24.54
C ILE A 257 -3.45 11.08 24.70
N ASP A 258 -3.69 11.47 25.95
CA ASP A 258 -4.58 12.58 26.29
C ASP A 258 -3.88 13.90 25.95
N ARG A 259 -2.63 14.05 26.41
CA ARG A 259 -1.79 15.22 26.16
C ARG A 259 -0.31 14.95 26.37
N ALA A 260 0.51 15.77 25.72
CA ALA A 260 1.94 15.91 26.00
C ALA A 260 2.18 17.24 26.76
N GLN A 261 3.19 17.27 27.61
CA GLN A 261 3.46 18.38 28.53
C GLN A 261 4.89 18.93 28.35
N GLU A 262 5.09 20.22 28.61
CA GLU A 262 6.39 20.90 28.48
C GLU A 262 7.52 20.25 29.30
N ASP A 263 7.19 19.53 30.37
CA ASP A 263 8.16 18.84 31.23
C ASP A 263 8.69 17.51 30.64
N GLY A 264 8.28 17.17 29.41
CA GLY A 264 8.62 15.93 28.70
C GLY A 264 7.64 14.78 28.95
N SER A 265 6.62 14.96 29.79
CA SER A 265 5.66 13.91 30.11
C SER A 265 4.59 13.73 29.01
N VAL A 266 4.28 12.48 28.72
CA VAL A 266 3.13 12.04 27.93
C VAL A 266 2.12 11.42 28.89
N VAL A 267 0.89 11.94 28.87
CA VAL A 267 -0.22 11.51 29.73
C VAL A 267 -1.22 10.73 28.91
N PHE A 268 -1.62 9.57 29.42
CA PHE A 268 -2.61 8.71 28.81
C PHE A 268 -3.99 8.92 29.47
N HIS A 269 -5.08 8.57 28.79
CA HIS A 269 -6.43 8.75 29.35
C HIS A 269 -6.74 7.91 30.59
N ASP A 270 -5.98 6.83 30.84
CA ASP A 270 -6.08 6.06 32.09
C ASP A 270 -5.44 6.78 33.29
N GLY A 271 -4.87 7.97 33.08
CA GLY A 271 -4.20 8.79 34.08
C GLY A 271 -2.73 8.42 34.30
N SER A 272 -2.25 7.34 33.68
CA SER A 272 -0.83 7.00 33.69
C SER A 272 -0.01 8.06 32.94
N ARG A 273 1.27 8.18 33.31
CA ARG A 273 2.18 9.17 32.75
C ARG A 273 3.57 8.59 32.57
N VAL A 274 4.24 9.00 31.51
CA VAL A 274 5.62 8.61 31.22
C VAL A 274 6.41 9.81 30.72
N LYS A 275 7.66 9.97 31.15
CA LYS A 275 8.60 10.89 30.49
C LYS A 275 9.18 10.20 29.26
N ALA A 276 8.84 10.71 28.09
CA ALA A 276 9.22 10.10 26.82
C ALA A 276 10.18 10.99 26.05
N ASP A 277 11.04 10.37 25.25
CA ASP A 277 11.96 11.06 24.34
C ASP A 277 11.37 11.14 22.93
N VAL A 278 10.57 10.14 22.53
CA VAL A 278 10.01 10.04 21.18
C VAL A 278 8.54 9.61 21.19
N ILE A 279 7.74 10.26 20.34
CA ILE A 279 6.42 9.79 19.92
C ILE A 279 6.53 9.26 18.48
N MET A 280 6.30 7.96 18.32
CA MET A 280 6.28 7.24 17.05
C MET A 280 4.82 7.04 16.58
N HIS A 281 4.42 7.75 15.55
CA HIS A 281 3.12 7.67 14.91
C HIS A 281 3.06 6.45 13.97
N CYS A 282 2.41 5.38 14.42
CA CYS A 282 2.09 4.18 13.64
C CYS A 282 0.60 4.18 13.24
N THR A 283 0.14 5.34 12.80
CA THR A 283 -1.28 5.72 12.65
C THR A 283 -1.81 5.60 11.22
N GLY A 284 -1.07 4.91 10.36
CA GLY A 284 -1.48 4.59 9.00
C GLY A 284 -1.23 5.73 8.01
N TYR A 285 -1.99 5.73 6.92
CA TYR A 285 -1.75 6.60 5.77
C TYR A 285 -3.06 7.23 5.31
N ILE A 286 -2.96 8.43 4.73
CA ILE A 286 -4.08 9.09 4.06
C ILE A 286 -4.26 8.44 2.69
N LEU A 287 -5.47 7.98 2.41
CA LEU A 287 -5.86 7.50 1.08
C LEU A 287 -5.95 8.69 0.13
N ALA A 288 -4.85 8.98 -0.58
CA ALA A 288 -4.87 9.95 -1.66
C ALA A 288 -5.79 9.43 -2.79
N ALA A 289 -6.85 10.19 -3.09
CA ALA A 289 -7.86 9.86 -4.08
C ALA A 289 -7.30 9.89 -5.51
N CYS A 290 -6.65 8.80 -5.94
CA CYS A 290 -6.37 8.52 -7.34
C CYS A 290 -6.49 7.01 -7.63
N ILE A 291 -7.51 6.35 -7.08
CA ILE A 291 -7.87 5.00 -7.52
C ILE A 291 -8.93 5.15 -8.62
N VAL A 292 -8.50 5.18 -9.88
CA VAL A 292 -9.39 4.77 -10.98
C VAL A 292 -9.50 3.25 -10.86
N GLN A 293 -10.57 2.83 -10.21
CA GLN A 293 -10.90 1.44 -9.96
C GLN A 293 -11.24 0.76 -11.29
N MET A 294 -10.28 0.07 -11.90
CA MET A 294 -10.58 -0.73 -13.09
C MET A 294 -11.19 -2.06 -12.63
N GLN A 295 -12.52 -2.19 -12.79
CA GLN A 295 -13.18 -3.48 -12.70
C GLN A 295 -12.82 -4.30 -13.94
N ILE A 296 -11.96 -5.29 -13.80
CA ILE A 296 -11.86 -6.36 -14.80
C ILE A 296 -13.08 -7.26 -14.59
N GLN A 297 -14.17 -7.00 -15.31
CA GLN A 297 -15.31 -7.89 -15.34
C GLN A 297 -14.98 -9.12 -16.20
N VAL A 298 -14.57 -10.22 -15.57
CA VAL A 298 -14.61 -11.54 -16.19
C VAL A 298 -15.97 -12.16 -15.87
N GLN A 299 -16.91 -12.09 -16.80
CA GLN A 299 -18.21 -12.76 -16.66
C GLN A 299 -18.02 -14.25 -16.96
N LEU A 300 -17.89 -15.07 -15.91
CA LEU A 300 -17.92 -16.52 -16.05
C LEU A 300 -19.37 -16.98 -16.19
N PRO A 301 -19.75 -17.74 -17.23
CA PRO A 301 -21.03 -18.43 -17.26
C PRO A 301 -21.00 -19.55 -16.20
N ILE A 302 -21.73 -19.38 -15.09
CA ILE A 302 -21.94 -20.45 -14.10
C ILE A 302 -23.00 -21.40 -14.70
N PRO A 303 -22.70 -22.70 -14.91
CA PRO A 303 -23.74 -23.66 -15.22
C PRO A 303 -24.66 -23.81 -14.00
N HIS A 304 -25.97 -23.68 -14.22
CA HIS A 304 -26.99 -23.84 -13.20
C HIS A 304 -26.81 -25.15 -12.39
N GLN A 305 -26.35 -25.04 -11.14
CA GLN A 305 -26.66 -26.06 -10.13
C GLN A 305 -26.98 -25.42 -8.77
N ARG A 306 -28.26 -25.62 -8.40
CA ARG A 306 -28.94 -25.57 -7.08
C ARG A 306 -28.28 -24.74 -5.97
N CYS A 307 -28.74 -23.49 -5.84
CA CYS A 307 -28.56 -22.68 -4.64
C CYS A 307 -29.77 -22.91 -3.71
N ASN A 308 -29.56 -23.46 -2.51
CA ASN A 308 -30.59 -23.59 -1.49
C ASN A 308 -30.88 -22.22 -0.86
N ARG A 309 -32.15 -21.82 -0.89
CA ARG A 309 -32.68 -20.55 -0.36
C ARG A 309 -32.54 -20.49 1.16
N LEU A 310 -31.87 -19.47 1.68
CA LEU A 310 -32.29 -18.75 2.89
C LEU A 310 -32.01 -17.24 2.74
N ARG A 311 -33.11 -16.47 2.63
CA ARG A 311 -33.29 -15.02 2.81
C ARG A 311 -32.48 -14.03 1.93
N GLY A 312 -33.16 -13.50 0.90
CA GLY A 312 -33.37 -12.06 0.73
C GLY A 312 -32.30 -11.22 0.03
N ARG A 313 -32.60 -10.84 -1.23
CA ARG A 313 -31.95 -9.85 -2.13
C ARG A 313 -30.68 -10.34 -2.86
N GLN A 314 -30.89 -10.60 -4.15
CA GLN A 314 -29.94 -11.14 -5.10
C GLN A 314 -29.15 -9.99 -5.76
N LEU A 315 -27.88 -9.84 -5.39
CA LEU A 315 -26.87 -9.07 -6.14
C LEU A 315 -25.67 -10.00 -6.37
N CYS A 316 -25.68 -10.76 -7.46
CA CYS A 316 -24.48 -11.42 -7.95
C CYS A 316 -23.63 -10.40 -8.71
N ARG A 317 -22.80 -9.64 -7.98
CA ARG A 317 -21.68 -8.87 -8.53
C ARG A 317 -20.39 -9.52 -8.04
N SER A 318 -19.75 -10.33 -8.87
CA SER A 318 -18.38 -10.76 -8.63
C SER A 318 -17.45 -9.61 -9.01
N THR A 319 -17.11 -8.76 -8.04
CA THR A 319 -16.01 -7.80 -8.14
C THR A 319 -14.70 -8.58 -8.04
N VAL A 320 -13.85 -8.56 -9.07
CA VAL A 320 -12.48 -9.04 -8.93
C VAL A 320 -11.66 -7.89 -8.34
N GLN A 321 -11.53 -7.91 -7.01
CA GLN A 321 -10.55 -7.11 -6.31
C GLN A 321 -9.21 -7.84 -6.43
N ALA A 322 -8.26 -7.26 -7.16
CA ALA A 322 -6.87 -7.68 -7.06
C ALA A 322 -6.32 -7.19 -5.71
N CYS A 323 -6.79 -7.78 -4.61
CA CYS A 323 -6.04 -7.77 -3.37
C CYS A 323 -4.84 -8.68 -3.61
N VAL A 324 -3.70 -8.08 -3.95
CA VAL A 324 -2.44 -8.79 -3.82
C VAL A 324 -2.29 -9.07 -2.32
N PRO A 325 -2.18 -10.33 -1.89
CA PRO A 325 -2.09 -10.68 -0.47
C PRO A 325 -0.82 -10.17 0.21
N ALA A 326 0.06 -9.46 -0.50
CA ALA A 326 1.32 -8.94 0.03
C ALA A 326 1.16 -7.80 1.06
N THR A 327 -0.03 -7.24 1.28
CA THR A 327 -0.17 -5.97 2.05
C THR A 327 -1.29 -5.94 3.10
N GLY A 328 -1.53 -7.05 3.81
CA GLY A 328 -2.15 -6.98 5.15
C GLY A 328 -3.59 -6.44 5.26
N CYS A 329 -4.38 -6.35 4.19
CA CYS A 329 -5.82 -6.14 4.32
C CYS A 329 -6.51 -7.47 4.64
N SER A 330 -6.72 -7.74 5.94
CA SER A 330 -7.62 -8.79 6.40
C SER A 330 -9.07 -8.36 6.19
N SER A 331 -9.59 -8.55 4.98
CA SER A 331 -11.00 -8.88 4.78
C SER A 331 -11.16 -9.71 3.51
N THR A 332 -11.49 -10.97 3.76
CA THR A 332 -12.07 -12.00 2.89
C THR A 332 -12.66 -11.49 1.57
N LEU A 333 -12.09 -11.91 0.42
CA LEU A 333 -12.80 -12.52 -0.72
C LEU A 333 -11.79 -12.93 -1.82
N LEU A 334 -11.12 -14.07 -1.62
CA LEU A 334 -10.41 -14.78 -2.69
C LEU A 334 -11.44 -15.70 -3.38
N HIS A 335 -12.09 -15.23 -4.44
CA HIS A 335 -12.81 -16.11 -5.35
C HIS A 335 -12.09 -16.16 -6.70
N ARG A 336 -11.45 -17.32 -6.95
CA ARG A 336 -11.09 -17.91 -8.25
C ARG A 336 -10.93 -16.94 -9.41
N VAL A 337 -9.69 -16.70 -9.83
CA VAL A 337 -9.39 -16.53 -11.27
C VAL A 337 -9.23 -17.93 -11.85
N ALA A 338 -10.34 -18.57 -12.20
CA ALA A 338 -10.35 -19.85 -12.90
C ALA A 338 -10.74 -19.61 -14.37
N PHE A 339 -9.75 -19.55 -15.26
CA PHE A 339 -9.98 -19.59 -16.69
C PHE A 339 -10.25 -21.05 -17.10
N LYS A 340 -11.51 -21.42 -17.27
CA LYS A 340 -11.90 -22.60 -18.06
C LYS A 340 -12.58 -22.11 -19.32
N GLY A 341 -11.99 -22.46 -20.46
CA GLY A 341 -12.26 -21.92 -21.78
C GLY A 341 -13.73 -21.93 -22.22
N GLY A 342 -14.08 -20.90 -22.99
CA GLY A 342 -15.33 -20.72 -23.71
C GLY A 342 -15.32 -19.32 -24.37
N PRO A 343 -15.85 -19.17 -25.61
CA PRO A 343 -15.60 -17.97 -26.40
C PRO A 343 -16.56 -16.82 -26.03
N PHE A 344 -16.09 -15.60 -26.32
CA PHE A 344 -16.74 -14.27 -26.27
C PHE A 344 -16.71 -13.52 -24.94
N SER A 345 -16.02 -12.37 -24.95
CA SER A 345 -16.08 -11.34 -23.92
C SER A 345 -16.04 -9.94 -24.56
N THR A 346 -16.98 -9.08 -24.16
CA THR A 346 -17.02 -7.65 -24.50
C THR A 346 -16.58 -6.86 -23.27
N VAL A 347 -15.55 -6.02 -23.42
CA VAL A 347 -15.10 -5.10 -22.35
C VAL A 347 -16.04 -3.89 -22.32
N ARG A 348 -16.68 -3.62 -21.17
CA ARG A 348 -17.40 -2.35 -20.93
C ARG A 348 -16.71 -1.58 -19.81
N ALA A 349 -16.40 -0.31 -20.10
CA ALA A 349 -15.94 0.64 -19.09
C ALA A 349 -17.09 0.97 -18.12
N ALA A 350 -16.81 0.93 -16.82
CA ALA A 350 -17.75 1.39 -15.79
C ALA A 350 -17.74 2.94 -15.74
N GLU A 351 -18.92 3.56 -15.77
CA GLU A 351 -19.07 4.98 -15.51
C GLU A 351 -18.87 5.29 -14.01
N PRO A 352 -18.34 6.48 -13.65
CA PRO A 352 -18.24 6.91 -12.28
C PRO A 352 -19.65 7.05 -11.66
N LEU A 353 -19.88 6.41 -10.52
CA LEU A 353 -21.03 6.68 -9.67
C LEU A 353 -20.87 8.06 -9.02
N GLY A 354 -21.20 9.10 -9.79
CA GLY A 354 -21.37 10.48 -9.32
C GLY A 354 -22.76 10.93 -9.69
N GLY A 355 -23.62 11.13 -8.68
CA GLY A 355 -25.03 11.45 -8.86
C GLY A 355 -25.27 12.67 -9.77
N ARG A 356 -25.99 12.44 -10.87
CA ARG A 356 -26.72 13.53 -11.54
C ARG A 356 -28.00 13.78 -10.74
N ARG A 357 -28.04 14.85 -9.95
CA ARG A 357 -29.28 15.61 -9.77
C ARG A 357 -29.18 16.84 -10.65
N SER A 358 -29.66 16.70 -11.89
CA SER A 358 -30.06 17.85 -12.68
C SER A 358 -31.40 18.33 -12.14
N VAL A 359 -31.44 19.63 -11.82
CA VAL A 359 -32.60 20.40 -11.39
C VAL A 359 -33.74 20.23 -12.39
N GLY A 360 -34.90 19.80 -11.90
CA GLY A 360 -36.19 19.95 -12.57
C GLY A 360 -37.12 20.66 -11.59
N ALA A 361 -37.36 21.95 -11.81
CA ALA A 361 -38.48 22.65 -11.21
C ALA A 361 -39.78 22.10 -11.82
N ILE A 362 -40.83 21.95 -11.00
CA ILE A 362 -42.20 22.48 -11.23
C ILE A 362 -43.17 21.86 -10.20
N GLN A 363 -43.76 22.78 -9.42
CA GLN A 363 -45.05 22.84 -8.72
C GLN A 363 -45.81 21.58 -8.25
N ALA A 364 -46.22 21.64 -6.97
CA ALA A 364 -47.23 20.82 -6.32
C ALA A 364 -48.66 21.11 -6.84
N PRO A 365 -49.58 20.18 -6.56
CA PRO A 365 -50.82 20.58 -5.90
C PRO A 365 -51.19 19.68 -4.71
N ILE A 366 -51.49 20.35 -3.59
CA ILE A 366 -52.26 19.97 -2.37
C ILE A 366 -51.88 18.66 -1.66
#